data_AF-T1CST1-F1
#
_entry.id   AF-T1CST1-F1
#
_cell.length_a   1.000
_cell.length_b   1.000
_cell.length_c   1.000
_cell.angle_alpha   90.00
_cell.angle_beta   90.00
_cell.angle_gamma   90.00
#
_symmetry.space_group_name_H-M   'P 1'
#
loop_
_entity.id
_entity.type
_entity.pdbx_description
1 polymer ?
#
loop_
_entity_poly.entity_id
_entity_poly.type
_entity_poly.pdbx_seq_one_letter_code
_entity_poly.pdbx_strand_id
1 'polypeptide(L)'
;MTGPVLRRVRCSPDRYTYRIPAVGALLARYVGDGAGWADPFAGLSTLAEYRNDMDPTTPQPSHVDAYEWVRTLPDGLAGALLDPPYSREQISRHYRAVAHKVTALDTSNRFLARVQDVLAAKTRSGGLAISLGWTGLGLGRGRRFEEVEVLLLVHGPGHYATHAVVERKADHVLEDYPDEAGPASRRRPRHCCARASRRGVLGVARGRIVVLWGRPRARPNGACVAGPVAVATSGAGSRATPK
;
A
#
# COMPACT_ATOMS: atom_id res chain seq x y z
N MET A 1 -16.49 -21.86 -5.17
CA MET A 1 -16.69 -20.43 -4.87
C MET A 1 -17.13 -19.76 -6.16
N THR A 2 -18.24 -19.03 -6.13
CA THR A 2 -18.65 -18.21 -7.28
C THR A 2 -17.74 -16.97 -7.30
N GLY A 3 -17.14 -16.66 -8.46
CA GLY A 3 -16.28 -15.48 -8.60
C GLY A 3 -17.02 -14.16 -8.32
N PRO A 4 -16.31 -13.02 -8.25
CA PRO A 4 -16.94 -11.74 -7.96
C PRO A 4 -17.95 -11.35 -9.04
N VAL A 5 -19.01 -10.65 -8.64
CA VAL A 5 -19.97 -10.08 -9.59
C VAL A 5 -19.29 -8.90 -10.31
N LEU A 6 -19.17 -8.96 -11.63
CA LEU A 6 -18.63 -7.87 -12.43
C LEU A 6 -19.75 -7.09 -13.13
N ARG A 7 -19.82 -5.78 -12.94
CA ARG A 7 -20.77 -4.87 -13.60
C ARG A 7 -20.05 -3.70 -14.24
N ARG A 8 -20.56 -3.25 -15.39
CA ARG A 8 -20.07 -2.05 -16.09
C ARG A 8 -21.22 -1.08 -16.33
N VAL A 9 -21.03 0.19 -15.98
CA VAL A 9 -22.03 1.26 -16.15
C VAL A 9 -21.38 2.50 -16.76
N ARG A 10 -22.11 3.19 -17.64
CA ARG A 10 -21.71 4.51 -18.16
C ARG A 10 -22.32 5.61 -17.30
N CYS A 11 -21.53 6.59 -16.87
CA CYS A 11 -22.02 7.71 -16.06
C CYS A 11 -21.12 8.95 -16.17
N SER A 12 -21.65 10.12 -15.82
CA SER A 12 -20.83 11.33 -15.64
C SER A 12 -19.95 11.21 -14.39
N PRO A 13 -18.72 11.74 -14.40
CA PRO A 13 -17.90 11.79 -13.20
C PRO A 13 -18.45 12.83 -12.21
N ASP A 14 -18.21 12.61 -10.92
CA ASP A 14 -18.46 13.58 -9.85
C ASP A 14 -17.20 13.66 -8.97
N ARG A 15 -16.91 14.84 -8.42
CA ARG A 15 -15.81 15.01 -7.45
C ARG A 15 -16.09 14.31 -6.12
N TYR A 16 -17.37 14.06 -5.81
CA TYR A 16 -17.84 13.30 -4.66
C TYR A 16 -18.38 11.98 -5.16
N THR A 17 -17.51 10.97 -5.23
CA THR A 17 -17.76 9.72 -5.95
C THR A 17 -19.01 8.99 -5.47
N TYR A 18 -19.34 9.08 -4.17
CA TYR A 18 -20.55 8.50 -3.59
C TYR A 18 -21.86 9.10 -4.11
N ARG A 19 -21.83 10.30 -4.69
CA ARG A 19 -23.01 10.94 -5.30
C ARG A 19 -23.31 10.42 -6.70
N ILE A 20 -22.37 9.73 -7.34
CA ILE A 20 -22.62 9.08 -8.62
C ILE A 20 -23.73 8.04 -8.41
N PRO A 21 -24.86 8.09 -9.13
CA PRO A 21 -26.02 7.25 -8.82
C PRO A 21 -25.72 5.74 -8.78
N ALA A 22 -24.85 5.27 -9.67
CA ALA A 22 -24.43 3.87 -9.70
C ALA A 22 -23.61 3.46 -8.47
N VAL A 23 -22.79 4.38 -7.94
CA VAL A 23 -22.04 4.17 -6.69
C VAL A 23 -22.97 4.24 -5.49
N GLY A 24 -23.87 5.23 -5.43
CA GLY A 24 -24.86 5.32 -4.36
C GLY A 24 -25.72 4.05 -4.25
N ALA A 25 -26.16 3.50 -5.40
CA ALA A 25 -26.89 2.23 -5.45
C ALA A 25 -26.05 1.03 -5.00
N LEU A 26 -24.73 1.02 -5.25
CA LEU A 26 -23.79 0.02 -4.73
C LEU A 26 -23.72 0.12 -3.21
N LEU A 27 -23.45 1.32 -2.68
CA LEU A 27 -23.29 1.56 -1.25
C LEU A 27 -24.56 1.23 -0.46
N ALA A 28 -25.74 1.57 -0.99
CA ALA A 28 -27.02 1.25 -0.37
C ALA A 28 -27.24 -0.26 -0.15
N ARG A 29 -26.63 -1.13 -0.97
CA ARG A 29 -26.74 -2.60 -0.81
C ARG A 29 -25.84 -3.16 0.28
N TYR A 30 -24.72 -2.50 0.57
CA TYR A 30 -23.65 -3.07 1.40
C TYR A 30 -23.45 -2.35 2.73
N VAL A 31 -23.63 -1.02 2.77
CA VAL A 31 -23.32 -0.19 3.94
C VAL A 31 -24.45 -0.21 4.97
N GLY A 32 -25.71 -0.27 4.53
CA GLY A 32 -26.86 -0.22 5.43
C GLY A 32 -27.01 1.16 6.07
N ASP A 33 -27.14 1.20 7.41
CA ASP A 33 -27.26 2.43 8.21
C ASP A 33 -25.91 3.09 8.53
N GLY A 34 -24.79 2.47 8.16
CA GLY A 34 -23.45 2.99 8.43
C GLY A 34 -22.91 2.69 9.83
N ALA A 35 -23.66 1.99 10.68
CA ALA A 35 -23.20 1.65 12.03
C ALA A 35 -21.96 0.75 11.98
N GLY A 36 -20.92 1.13 12.72
CA GLY A 36 -19.64 0.46 12.76
C GLY A 36 -18.78 0.63 11.49
N TRP A 37 -19.17 1.50 10.55
CA TRP A 37 -18.38 1.80 9.35
C TRP A 37 -17.42 2.96 9.58
N ALA A 38 -16.26 2.88 8.93
CA ALA A 38 -15.25 3.94 8.94
C ALA A 38 -14.97 4.49 7.54
N ASP A 39 -14.88 5.81 7.43
CA ASP A 39 -14.52 6.52 6.20
C ASP A 39 -13.47 7.61 6.49
N PRO A 40 -12.18 7.36 6.19
CA PRO A 40 -11.11 8.33 6.44
C PRO A 40 -11.04 9.47 5.41
N PHE A 41 -11.80 9.39 4.32
CA PHE A 41 -11.80 10.31 3.19
C PHE A 41 -13.23 10.76 2.85
N ALA A 42 -14.00 11.12 3.87
CA ALA A 42 -15.45 11.20 3.76
C ALA A 42 -15.95 12.34 2.87
N GLY A 43 -15.19 13.41 2.64
CA GLY A 43 -15.61 14.55 1.84
C GLY A 43 -16.92 15.15 2.38
N LEU A 44 -18.02 15.00 1.62
CA LEU A 44 -19.37 15.42 2.04
C LEU A 44 -20.27 14.26 2.48
N SER A 45 -19.73 13.05 2.58
CA SER A 45 -20.45 11.84 2.94
C SER A 45 -20.86 11.82 4.40
N THR A 46 -22.00 11.21 4.66
CA THR A 46 -22.49 10.88 6.01
C THR A 46 -22.80 9.39 6.15
N LEU A 47 -22.28 8.55 5.23
CA LEU A 47 -22.64 7.13 5.12
C LEU A 47 -22.01 6.24 6.20
N ALA A 48 -20.90 6.66 6.79
CA ALA A 48 -20.20 5.90 7.83
C ALA A 48 -20.41 6.56 9.21
N GLU A 49 -20.42 5.74 10.26
CA GLU A 49 -20.45 6.23 11.65
C GLU A 49 -19.18 7.02 11.98
N TYR A 50 -18.01 6.42 11.76
CA TYR A 50 -16.72 7.05 11.96
C TYR A 50 -16.30 7.76 10.68
N ARG A 51 -16.14 9.08 10.72
CA ARG A 51 -15.79 9.89 9.54
C ARG A 51 -14.65 10.85 9.81
N ASN A 52 -13.81 11.05 8.80
CA ASN A 52 -12.75 12.04 8.78
C ASN A 52 -12.59 12.59 7.37
N ASP A 53 -12.13 13.84 7.28
CA ASP A 53 -11.58 14.39 6.05
C ASP A 53 -10.55 15.45 6.41
N MET A 54 -9.36 15.36 5.81
CA MET A 54 -8.26 16.28 6.10
C MET A 54 -8.57 17.74 5.72
N ASP A 55 -9.52 17.97 4.81
CA ASP A 55 -9.97 19.30 4.43
C ASP A 55 -10.90 19.89 5.52
N PRO A 56 -10.47 20.92 6.27
CA PRO A 56 -11.25 21.52 7.37
C PRO A 56 -12.48 22.30 6.88
N THR A 57 -12.66 22.46 5.57
CA THR A 57 -13.86 23.09 5.00
C THR A 57 -15.03 22.13 4.84
N THR A 58 -14.79 20.83 5.03
CA THR A 58 -15.83 19.79 4.97
C THR A 58 -16.65 19.73 6.27
N PRO A 59 -17.88 19.19 6.27
CA PRO A 59 -18.71 19.10 7.46
C PRO A 59 -18.37 17.88 8.36
N GLN A 60 -17.16 17.34 8.26
CA GLN A 60 -16.78 16.12 8.96
C GLN A 60 -16.43 16.38 10.43
N PRO A 61 -16.60 15.40 11.33
CA PRO A 61 -16.33 15.59 12.76
C PRO A 61 -14.84 15.63 13.10
N SER A 62 -13.96 15.25 12.16
CA SER A 62 -12.52 15.19 12.34
C SER A 62 -11.80 15.66 11.07
N HIS A 63 -10.71 16.41 11.27
CA HIS A 63 -9.87 16.98 10.22
C HIS A 63 -8.38 16.73 10.45
N VAL A 64 -8.02 15.45 10.58
CA VAL A 64 -6.64 15.03 10.81
C VAL A 64 -6.15 14.12 9.68
N ASP A 65 -4.84 13.86 9.63
CA ASP A 65 -4.25 12.91 8.69
C ASP A 65 -4.96 11.55 8.81
N ALA A 66 -5.38 11.00 7.67
CA ALA A 66 -6.15 9.77 7.61
C ALA A 66 -5.46 8.59 8.34
N TYR A 67 -4.14 8.49 8.29
CA TYR A 67 -3.39 7.42 8.96
C TYR A 67 -3.37 7.59 10.47
N GLU A 68 -3.19 8.82 10.96
CA GLU A 68 -3.29 9.08 12.40
C GLU A 68 -4.71 8.86 12.90
N TRP A 69 -5.72 9.24 12.10
CA TRP A 69 -7.12 9.04 12.42
C TRP A 69 -7.50 7.56 12.53
N VAL A 70 -7.19 6.72 11.53
CA VAL A 70 -7.62 5.31 11.56
C VAL A 70 -7.02 4.52 12.73
N ARG A 71 -5.93 5.00 13.33
CA ARG A 71 -5.32 4.38 14.51
C ARG A 71 -6.09 4.62 15.81
N THR A 72 -6.91 5.66 15.85
CA THR A 72 -7.76 5.97 17.02
C THR A 72 -9.07 5.18 17.01
N LEU A 73 -9.41 4.54 15.90
CA LEU A 73 -10.65 3.79 15.74
C LEU A 73 -10.72 2.54 16.64
N PRO A 74 -11.93 2.16 17.05
CA PRO A 74 -12.15 0.91 17.77
C PRO A 74 -11.86 -0.31 16.88
N ASP A 75 -11.57 -1.43 17.52
CA ASP A 75 -11.53 -2.73 16.85
C ASP A 75 -12.96 -3.22 16.54
N GLY A 76 -13.09 -4.13 15.59
CA GLY A 76 -14.36 -4.78 15.28
C GLY A 76 -15.25 -4.02 14.29
N LEU A 77 -14.67 -3.14 13.47
CA LEU A 77 -15.42 -2.36 12.46
C LEU A 77 -16.26 -3.28 11.56
N ALA A 78 -17.49 -2.88 11.29
CA ALA A 78 -18.41 -3.57 10.38
C ALA A 78 -17.98 -3.44 8.93
N GLY A 79 -17.39 -2.29 8.57
CA GLY A 79 -16.75 -2.11 7.29
C GLY A 79 -15.96 -0.81 7.15
N ALA A 80 -15.33 -0.64 5.99
CA ALA A 80 -14.58 0.56 5.64
C ALA A 80 -14.97 1.07 4.24
N LEU A 81 -15.16 2.37 4.12
CA LEU A 81 -15.27 3.09 2.85
C LEU A 81 -13.93 3.75 2.54
N LEU A 82 -13.47 3.67 1.30
CA LEU A 82 -12.20 4.23 0.88
C LEU A 82 -12.38 4.96 -0.44
N ASP A 83 -12.42 6.30 -0.38
CA ASP A 83 -12.39 7.18 -1.55
C ASP A 83 -11.20 8.16 -1.50
N PRO A 84 -9.94 7.67 -1.49
CA PRO A 84 -8.77 8.50 -1.32
C PRO A 84 -8.54 9.42 -2.53
N PRO A 85 -7.68 10.46 -2.42
CA PRO A 85 -7.17 11.16 -3.59
C PRO A 85 -6.46 10.19 -4.56
N TYR A 86 -6.92 10.11 -5.81
CA TYR A 86 -6.49 9.11 -6.79
C TYR A 86 -5.15 9.39 -7.47
N SER A 87 -4.67 10.65 -7.45
CA SER A 87 -3.45 11.08 -8.13
C SER A 87 -2.45 11.75 -7.18
N ARG A 88 -1.16 11.67 -7.52
CA ARG A 88 -0.09 12.32 -6.74
C ARG A 88 -0.26 13.83 -6.67
N GLU A 89 -0.81 14.42 -7.73
CA GLU A 89 -1.13 15.84 -7.84
C GLU A 89 -2.29 16.19 -6.90
N GLN A 90 -3.33 15.35 -6.82
CA GLN A 90 -4.43 15.54 -5.86
C GLN A 90 -3.91 15.46 -4.43
N ILE A 91 -3.09 14.44 -4.12
CA ILE A 91 -2.42 14.32 -2.83
C ILE A 91 -1.59 15.59 -2.53
N SER A 92 -0.70 15.98 -3.44
CA SER A 92 0.16 17.15 -3.26
C SER A 92 -0.63 18.43 -3.04
N ARG A 93 -1.75 18.61 -3.76
CA ARG A 93 -2.65 19.76 -3.58
C ARG A 93 -3.31 19.77 -2.22
N HIS A 94 -3.83 18.62 -1.77
CA HIS A 94 -4.45 18.51 -0.44
C HIS A 94 -3.45 18.81 0.67
N TYR A 95 -2.28 18.17 0.67
CA TYR A 95 -1.28 18.40 1.73
C TYR A 95 -0.70 19.82 1.73
N ARG A 96 -0.53 20.47 0.57
CA ARG A 96 -0.11 21.89 0.49
C ARG A 96 -1.14 22.83 1.08
N ALA A 97 -2.44 22.57 0.86
CA ALA A 97 -3.52 23.41 1.37
C ALA A 97 -3.60 23.41 2.91
N VAL A 98 -3.21 22.29 3.55
CA VAL A 98 -3.23 22.12 5.02
C VAL A 98 -1.89 22.52 5.65
N ALA A 99 -1.03 23.28 4.95
CA ALA A 99 0.29 23.73 5.41
C ALA A 99 1.24 22.61 5.89
N HIS A 100 0.99 21.35 5.51
CA HIS A 100 1.87 20.23 5.82
C HIS A 100 3.03 20.16 4.82
N LYS A 101 4.25 19.94 5.32
CA LYS A 101 5.40 19.65 4.46
C LYS A 101 5.20 18.28 3.81
N VAL A 102 4.83 18.28 2.53
CA VAL A 102 4.73 17.07 1.70
C VAL A 102 6.07 16.36 1.69
N THR A 103 6.14 15.14 2.23
CA THR A 103 7.29 14.25 2.07
C THR A 103 7.07 13.29 0.90
N ALA A 104 8.15 12.69 0.38
CA ALA A 104 8.06 11.72 -0.72
C ALA A 104 7.23 10.47 -0.36
N LEU A 105 7.04 10.18 0.93
CA LEU A 105 6.19 9.09 1.41
C LEU A 105 4.71 9.43 1.24
N ASP A 106 4.33 10.68 1.45
CA ASP A 106 2.94 11.15 1.39
C ASP A 106 2.41 11.09 -0.05
N THR A 107 3.26 11.37 -1.05
CA THR A 107 2.91 11.32 -2.49
C THR A 107 3.04 9.94 -3.14
N SER A 108 3.15 8.87 -2.36
CA SER A 108 3.36 7.52 -2.88
C SER A 108 2.18 6.61 -2.55
N ASN A 109 2.02 5.52 -3.31
CA ASN A 109 1.03 4.48 -3.02
C ASN A 109 1.17 3.88 -1.60
N ARG A 110 2.30 4.12 -0.92
CA ARG A 110 2.51 3.70 0.49
C ARG A 110 1.61 4.45 1.47
N PHE A 111 1.20 5.68 1.16
CA PHE A 111 0.27 6.44 2.00
C PHE A 111 -1.07 5.71 2.13
N LEU A 112 -1.65 5.26 1.02
CA LEU A 112 -2.90 4.52 1.07
C LEU A 112 -2.71 3.13 1.71
N ALA A 113 -1.60 2.47 1.41
CA ALA A 113 -1.31 1.15 1.96
C ALA A 113 -1.26 1.15 3.51
N ARG A 114 -0.66 2.16 4.14
CA ARG A 114 -0.62 2.25 5.62
C ARG A 114 -2.02 2.45 6.23
N VAL A 115 -2.89 3.19 5.57
CA VAL A 115 -4.28 3.39 6.00
C VAL A 115 -5.06 2.08 5.86
N GLN A 116 -4.92 1.41 4.71
CA GLN A 116 -5.53 0.10 4.44
C GLN A 116 -5.05 -0.97 5.41
N ASP A 117 -3.77 -0.99 5.81
CA ASP A 117 -3.24 -1.96 6.77
C ASP A 117 -3.91 -1.83 8.14
N VAL A 118 -4.07 -0.59 8.64
CA VAL A 118 -4.73 -0.33 9.92
C VAL A 118 -6.21 -0.67 9.83
N LEU A 119 -6.92 -0.20 8.80
CA LEU A 119 -8.34 -0.53 8.62
C LEU A 119 -8.56 -2.03 8.50
N ALA A 120 -7.74 -2.73 7.71
CA ALA A 120 -7.81 -4.18 7.60
C ALA A 120 -7.64 -4.87 8.95
N ALA A 121 -6.74 -4.40 9.82
CA ALA A 121 -6.59 -4.94 11.16
C ALA A 121 -7.82 -4.67 12.04
N LYS A 122 -8.41 -3.47 11.97
CA LYS A 122 -9.57 -3.03 12.75
C LYS A 122 -10.89 -3.65 12.31
N THR A 123 -11.05 -4.03 11.04
CA THR A 123 -12.28 -4.65 10.51
C THR A 123 -12.45 -6.08 11.04
N ARG A 124 -13.66 -6.45 11.48
CA ARG A 124 -13.96 -7.83 11.92
C ARG A 124 -14.01 -8.80 10.75
N SER A 125 -13.81 -10.09 11.01
CA SER A 125 -14.07 -11.13 10.00
C SER A 125 -15.53 -11.09 9.54
N GLY A 126 -15.76 -11.26 8.24
CA GLY A 126 -17.04 -11.06 7.58
C GLY A 126 -17.38 -9.59 7.28
N GLY A 127 -16.66 -8.63 7.86
CA GLY A 127 -16.79 -7.20 7.56
C GLY A 127 -16.40 -6.86 6.13
N LEU A 128 -16.83 -5.69 5.66
CA LEU A 128 -16.67 -5.29 4.26
C LEU A 128 -15.66 -4.15 4.08
N ALA A 129 -15.07 -4.05 2.89
CA ALA A 129 -14.37 -2.86 2.45
C ALA A 129 -14.88 -2.48 1.06
N ILE A 130 -15.16 -1.19 0.84
CA ILE A 130 -15.58 -0.67 -0.45
C ILE A 130 -14.57 0.40 -0.86
N SER A 131 -13.72 0.05 -1.82
CA SER A 131 -12.65 0.91 -2.31
C SER A 131 -12.99 1.51 -3.66
N LEU A 132 -12.77 2.82 -3.80
CA LEU A 132 -12.95 3.56 -5.04
C LEU A 132 -11.63 4.11 -5.54
N GLY A 133 -11.44 4.10 -6.85
CA GLY A 133 -10.27 4.69 -7.47
C GLY A 133 -10.15 4.44 -8.95
N TRP A 134 -9.14 5.05 -9.57
CA TRP A 134 -8.82 4.81 -10.97
C TRP A 134 -8.18 3.44 -11.22
N THR A 135 -7.78 2.75 -10.14
CA THR A 135 -7.32 1.38 -10.16
C THR A 135 -8.31 0.50 -9.42
N GLY A 136 -8.58 -0.71 -9.91
CA GLY A 136 -9.34 -1.74 -9.17
C GLY A 136 -8.57 -2.34 -7.98
N LEU A 137 -7.62 -1.62 -7.39
CA LEU A 137 -6.83 -2.07 -6.25
C LEU A 137 -7.60 -1.76 -4.97
N GLY A 138 -8.28 -2.77 -4.42
CA GLY A 138 -8.89 -2.72 -3.09
C GLY A 138 -7.87 -2.94 -1.96
N LEU A 139 -8.30 -3.57 -0.86
CA LEU A 139 -7.45 -4.03 0.23
C LEU A 139 -6.69 -5.30 -0.17
N GLY A 140 -7.37 -6.20 -0.88
CA GLY A 140 -6.82 -7.40 -1.49
C GLY A 140 -6.58 -8.59 -0.56
N ARG A 141 -6.29 -9.74 -1.19
CA ARG A 141 -6.10 -11.03 -0.53
C ARG A 141 -4.98 -11.03 0.53
N GLY A 142 -3.93 -10.24 0.32
CA GLY A 142 -2.84 -10.06 1.30
C GLY A 142 -3.29 -9.47 2.65
N ARG A 143 -4.44 -8.77 2.69
CA ARG A 143 -5.09 -8.26 3.91
C ARG A 143 -6.27 -9.11 4.36
N ARG A 144 -6.42 -10.31 3.78
CA ARG A 144 -7.55 -11.23 3.98
C ARG A 144 -8.86 -10.69 3.43
N PHE A 145 -8.85 -9.93 2.34
CA PHE A 145 -10.06 -9.45 1.67
C PHE A 145 -10.29 -10.21 0.36
N GLU A 146 -11.48 -10.78 0.21
CA GLU A 146 -11.95 -11.45 -1.01
C GLU A 146 -12.94 -10.57 -1.76
N GLU A 147 -12.78 -10.46 -3.08
CA GLU A 147 -13.68 -9.68 -3.92
C GLU A 147 -15.09 -10.28 -3.95
N VAL A 148 -16.09 -9.43 -3.75
CA VAL A 148 -17.52 -9.76 -3.79
C VAL A 148 -18.16 -9.18 -5.05
N GLU A 149 -17.91 -7.90 -5.32
CA GLU A 149 -18.46 -7.20 -6.48
C GLU A 149 -17.47 -6.14 -6.97
N VAL A 150 -17.32 -6.04 -8.30
CA VAL A 150 -16.56 -4.98 -8.96
C VAL A 150 -17.52 -4.22 -9.89
N LEU A 151 -17.66 -2.93 -9.63
CA LEU A 151 -18.40 -2.00 -10.48
C LEU A 151 -17.41 -1.11 -11.25
N LEU A 152 -17.36 -1.29 -12.56
CA LEU A 152 -16.60 -0.47 -13.48
C LEU A 152 -17.46 0.69 -13.99
N LEU A 153 -17.09 1.91 -13.62
CA LEU A 153 -17.73 3.15 -14.05
C LEU A 153 -16.94 3.77 -15.20
N VAL A 154 -17.52 3.72 -16.40
CA VAL A 154 -16.94 4.32 -17.59
C VAL A 154 -17.53 5.72 -17.78
N HIS A 155 -16.64 6.71 -17.80
CA HIS A 155 -17.01 8.11 -17.97
C HIS A 155 -16.97 8.55 -19.44
N GLY A 156 -17.31 9.81 -19.69
CA GLY A 156 -17.18 10.43 -21.01
C GLY A 156 -15.71 10.53 -21.47
N PRO A 157 -15.47 10.96 -22.73
CA PRO A 157 -14.12 11.17 -23.26
C PRO A 157 -13.27 12.06 -22.34
N GLY A 158 -11.98 11.75 -22.21
CA GLY A 158 -11.03 12.54 -21.42
C GLY A 158 -11.01 12.24 -19.91
N HIS A 159 -11.76 11.23 -19.44
CA HIS A 159 -11.79 10.82 -18.03
C HIS A 159 -11.33 9.38 -17.85
N TYR A 160 -10.50 9.12 -16.83
CA TYR A 160 -10.20 7.76 -16.37
C TYR A 160 -11.47 7.08 -15.86
N ALA A 161 -11.59 5.78 -16.05
CA ALA A 161 -12.65 5.00 -15.41
C ALA A 161 -12.48 4.98 -13.89
N THR A 162 -13.60 4.96 -13.17
CA THR A 162 -13.61 4.71 -11.72
C THR A 162 -13.98 3.25 -11.49
N HIS A 163 -13.29 2.60 -10.56
CA HIS A 163 -13.59 1.25 -10.11
C HIS A 163 -14.11 1.35 -8.69
N ALA A 164 -15.24 0.69 -8.40
CA ALA A 164 -15.68 0.46 -7.03
C ALA A 164 -15.59 -1.05 -6.76
N VAL A 165 -14.72 -1.42 -5.82
CA VAL A 165 -14.42 -2.81 -5.47
C VAL A 165 -14.95 -3.07 -4.07
N VAL A 166 -15.88 -4.02 -3.97
CA VAL A 166 -16.44 -4.50 -2.71
C VAL A 166 -15.73 -5.78 -2.35
N GLU A 167 -15.14 -5.83 -1.16
CA GLU A 167 -14.43 -6.98 -0.64
C GLU A 167 -14.95 -7.37 0.75
N ARG A 168 -14.86 -8.65 1.08
CA ARG A 168 -15.21 -9.19 2.38
C ARG A 168 -13.97 -9.73 3.08
N LYS A 169 -13.82 -9.39 4.35
CA LYS A 169 -12.73 -9.91 5.19
C LYS A 169 -12.97 -11.39 5.52
N ALA A 170 -12.05 -12.25 5.13
CA ALA A 170 -12.03 -13.65 5.52
C ALA A 170 -11.61 -13.81 7.00
N ASP A 171 -12.05 -14.90 7.61
CA ASP A 171 -11.58 -15.38 8.91
C ASP A 171 -10.23 -16.12 8.82
N HIS A 172 -9.88 -16.59 7.62
CA HIS A 172 -8.65 -17.32 7.32
C HIS A 172 -7.68 -16.49 6.45
N VAL A 173 -6.44 -16.96 6.33
CA VAL A 173 -5.47 -16.40 5.40
C VAL A 173 -5.85 -16.84 3.99
N LEU A 174 -5.83 -15.87 3.06
CA LEU A 174 -6.09 -16.13 1.65
C LEU A 174 -4.78 -16.39 0.94
N GLU A 175 -4.72 -17.48 0.19
CA GLU A 175 -3.63 -17.72 -0.76
C GLU A 175 -3.65 -16.63 -1.84
N ASP A 176 -2.50 -16.29 -2.42
CA ASP A 176 -2.45 -15.39 -3.58
C ASP A 176 -3.30 -15.97 -4.74
N TYR A 177 -3.73 -15.13 -5.68
CA TYR A 177 -4.35 -15.63 -6.90
C TYR A 177 -3.40 -16.63 -7.57
N PRO A 178 -3.91 -17.75 -8.12
CA PRO A 178 -3.08 -18.67 -8.88
C PRO A 178 -2.35 -17.88 -9.97
N ASP A 179 -1.08 -18.22 -10.19
CA ASP A 179 -0.28 -17.58 -11.24
C ASP A 179 -0.84 -18.06 -12.59
N GLU A 180 -1.82 -17.33 -13.13
CA GLU A 180 -2.37 -17.55 -14.48
C GLU A 180 -1.30 -17.27 -15.55
N ALA A 181 -0.20 -16.59 -15.17
CA ALA A 181 1.02 -16.64 -15.95
C ALA A 181 1.64 -18.03 -15.73
N GLY A 182 1.44 -18.94 -16.70
CA GLY A 182 2.22 -20.17 -16.80
C GLY A 182 3.72 -19.93 -16.56
N PRO A 183 4.52 -20.95 -16.22
CA PRO A 183 5.74 -20.88 -15.43
C PRO A 183 6.77 -19.84 -15.90
N ALA A 184 6.53 -18.57 -15.56
CA ALA A 184 7.36 -17.44 -15.97
C ALA A 184 7.32 -16.31 -14.94
N SER A 185 7.09 -16.63 -13.67
CA SER A 185 7.51 -15.75 -12.58
C SER A 185 7.89 -16.58 -11.36
N ARG A 186 8.92 -17.45 -11.50
CA ARG A 186 9.62 -17.93 -10.30
C ARG A 186 10.08 -16.70 -9.53
N ARG A 187 9.34 -16.43 -8.46
CA ARG A 187 9.54 -15.40 -7.44
C ARG A 187 11.04 -15.16 -7.35
N ARG A 188 11.52 -13.99 -7.79
CA ARG A 188 12.82 -13.53 -7.29
C ARG A 188 12.66 -13.58 -5.77
N PRO A 189 13.47 -14.38 -5.05
CA PRO A 189 13.34 -14.46 -3.61
C PRO A 189 13.31 -13.03 -3.08
N ARG A 190 12.25 -12.73 -2.31
CA ARG A 190 12.08 -11.46 -1.60
C ARG A 190 13.47 -11.10 -1.12
N HIS A 191 14.02 -10.00 -1.61
CA HIS A 191 15.33 -9.53 -1.20
C HIS A 191 15.27 -9.47 0.33
N CYS A 192 15.87 -10.49 0.95
CA CYS A 192 16.15 -10.48 2.36
C CYS A 192 16.98 -9.22 2.51
N CYS A 193 16.37 -8.23 3.13
CA CYS A 193 17.00 -6.97 3.45
C CYS A 193 18.03 -7.24 4.56
N ALA A 194 19.01 -8.11 4.30
CA ALA A 194 20.29 -8.04 4.94
C ALA A 194 21.03 -6.94 4.18
N ARG A 195 20.82 -5.69 4.60
CA ARG A 195 21.86 -4.68 4.46
C ARG A 195 23.08 -5.28 5.16
N ALA A 196 23.93 -5.97 4.41
CA ALA A 196 25.28 -6.27 4.85
C ALA A 196 25.94 -4.91 5.02
N SER A 197 25.96 -4.40 6.25
CA SER A 197 26.79 -3.27 6.60
C SER A 197 28.20 -3.64 6.18
N ARG A 198 28.78 -2.88 5.26
CA ARG A 198 30.21 -2.97 4.94
C ARG A 198 30.98 -2.53 6.19
N ARG A 199 31.17 -3.43 7.15
CA ARG A 199 32.13 -3.25 8.23
C ARG A 199 33.30 -4.16 7.89
N GLY A 200 34.28 -3.60 7.18
CA GLY A 200 35.60 -4.21 7.12
C GLY A 200 36.21 -4.15 8.51
N VAL A 201 36.68 -5.29 9.02
CA VAL A 201 37.48 -5.32 10.26
C VAL A 201 38.91 -4.95 9.86
N LEU A 202 39.41 -3.83 10.38
CA LEU A 202 40.82 -3.45 10.25
C LEU A 202 41.60 -4.23 11.30
N GLY A 203 42.46 -5.16 10.86
CA GLY A 203 43.45 -5.81 11.72
C GLY A 203 44.85 -5.35 11.34
N VAL A 204 45.68 -5.00 12.33
CA VAL A 204 47.10 -4.69 12.15
C VAL A 204 47.90 -5.87 12.68
N ALA A 205 48.69 -6.51 11.81
CA ALA A 205 49.71 -7.47 12.24
C ALA A 205 51.05 -7.06 11.64
N ARG A 206 52.06 -6.85 12.50
CA ARG A 206 53.45 -6.55 12.13
C ARG A 206 53.61 -5.39 11.11
N GLY A 207 52.96 -4.26 11.39
CA GLY A 207 53.19 -3.00 10.65
C GLY A 207 52.61 -2.96 9.23
N ARG A 208 51.75 -3.90 8.83
CA ARG A 208 51.03 -3.86 7.55
C ARG A 208 49.52 -3.91 7.76
N ILE A 209 48.80 -3.04 7.04
CA ILE A 209 47.34 -3.03 6.99
C ILE A 209 46.88 -4.18 6.10
N VAL A 210 46.05 -5.07 6.63
CA VAL A 210 45.44 -6.15 5.86
C VAL A 210 43.94 -5.86 5.72
N VAL A 211 43.45 -5.77 4.48
CA VAL A 211 42.03 -5.60 4.18
C VAL A 211 41.48 -6.91 3.66
N LEU A 212 40.57 -7.53 4.42
CA LEU A 212 39.93 -8.78 4.02
C LEU A 212 38.63 -8.51 3.26
N TRP A 213 38.52 -9.02 2.03
CA TRP A 213 37.27 -9.03 1.25
C TRP A 213 36.81 -10.47 1.03
N GLY A 214 35.63 -10.81 1.54
CA GLY A 214 34.95 -12.07 1.25
C GLY A 214 33.55 -11.82 0.73
N ARG A 215 33.19 -12.40 -0.42
CA ARG A 215 31.79 -12.51 -0.85
C ARG A 215 31.22 -13.81 -0.29
N PRO A 216 30.12 -13.79 0.49
CA PRO A 216 29.43 -15.03 0.83
C PRO A 216 28.83 -15.64 -0.45
N ARG A 217 28.99 -16.96 -0.64
CA ARG A 217 28.28 -17.72 -1.68
C ARG A 217 27.02 -18.32 -1.06
N ALA A 218 25.88 -18.09 -1.69
CA ALA A 218 24.63 -18.73 -1.29
C ALA A 218 24.55 -20.15 -1.88
N ARG A 219 24.15 -21.13 -1.07
CA ARG A 219 23.72 -22.46 -1.54
C ARG A 219 22.19 -22.47 -1.74
N PRO A 220 21.65 -23.39 -2.57
CA PRO A 220 20.22 -23.48 -2.88
C PRO A 220 19.30 -23.64 -1.65
N ASN A 221 19.84 -24.04 -0.49
CA ASN A 221 19.06 -24.25 0.74
C ASN A 221 19.10 -23.07 1.73
N GLY A 222 19.59 -21.89 1.31
CA GLY A 222 19.48 -20.65 2.11
C GLY A 222 20.48 -20.49 3.25
N ALA A 223 21.37 -21.44 3.52
CA ALA A 223 22.47 -21.27 4.48
C ALA A 223 23.64 -20.47 3.87
N CYS A 224 24.10 -19.42 4.56
CA CYS A 224 25.31 -18.67 4.23
C CYS A 224 26.50 -19.24 5.02
N VAL A 225 27.59 -19.58 4.33
CA VAL A 225 28.88 -19.92 4.96
C VAL A 225 29.94 -18.95 4.46
N ALA A 226 30.89 -18.58 5.33
CA ALA A 226 31.99 -17.68 4.97
C ALA A 226 32.78 -18.26 3.78
N GLY A 227 32.95 -17.45 2.74
CA GLY A 227 33.78 -17.82 1.58
C GLY A 227 35.28 -17.75 1.92
N PRO A 228 36.14 -18.39 1.10
CA PRO A 228 37.59 -18.34 1.32
C PRO A 228 38.09 -16.89 1.29
N VAL A 229 38.93 -16.56 2.25
CA VAL A 229 39.50 -15.22 2.45
C VAL A 229 40.72 -15.08 1.55
N ALA A 230 40.71 -14.11 0.63
CA ALA A 230 41.89 -13.75 -0.13
C ALA A 230 42.73 -12.74 0.66
N VAL A 231 44.03 -13.02 0.82
CA VAL A 231 45.00 -12.11 1.46
C VAL A 231 45.84 -11.47 0.36
N ALA A 232 45.74 -10.16 0.19
CA ALA A 232 46.65 -9.40 -0.67
C ALA A 232 47.60 -8.58 0.21
N THR A 233 48.91 -8.75 0.00
CA THR A 233 49.93 -7.88 0.63
C THR A 233 50.45 -6.90 -0.43
N SER A 234 50.31 -5.60 -0.18
CA SER A 234 50.93 -4.59 -1.05
C SER A 234 52.41 -4.42 -0.67
N GLY A 235 53.32 -4.81 -1.57
CA GLY A 235 54.73 -4.43 -1.48
C GLY A 235 54.93 -2.97 -1.88
N ALA A 236 55.70 -2.22 -1.11
CA ALA A 236 56.03 -0.83 -1.40
C ALA A 236 56.99 -0.75 -2.59
N GLY A 237 56.51 -0.26 -3.73
CA GLY A 237 57.34 0.14 -4.87
C GLY A 237 57.47 1.66 -4.91
N SER A 238 58.68 2.17 -4.72
CA SER A 238 59.04 3.59 -4.87
C SER A 238 58.85 4.04 -6.31
N ARG A 239 58.06 5.10 -6.55
CA ARG A 239 58.01 5.79 -7.85
C ARG A 239 59.07 6.90 -7.89
N ALA A 240 60.01 6.77 -8.81
CA ALA A 240 60.82 7.89 -9.30
C ALA A 240 59.95 8.79 -10.22
N THR A 241 60.07 10.10 -10.03
CA THR A 241 59.50 11.15 -10.88
C THR A 241 60.39 11.39 -12.11
N PRO A 242 59.85 11.48 -13.35
CA PRO A 242 60.57 12.07 -14.45
C PRO A 242 60.24 13.57 -14.59
N LYS A 243 61.27 14.32 -15.01
CA LYS A 243 61.25 15.73 -15.45
C LYS A 243 60.49 15.90 -16.75
#